data_AF-A0A1S3Y6S1-F1
#
_entry.id   AF-A0A1S3Y6S1-F1
#
_cell.length_a   1.000
_cell.length_b   1.000
_cell.length_c   1.000
_cell.angle_alpha   90.00
_cell.angle_beta   90.00
_cell.angle_gamma   90.00
#
_symmetry.space_group_name_H-M   'P 1'
#
loop_
_entity.id
_entity.type
_entity.pdbx_description
1 polymer ?
#
loop_
_entity_poly.entity_id
_entity_poly.type
_entity_poly.pdbx_seq_one_letter_code
_entity_poly.pdbx_strand_id
1 'polypeptide(L)'
;MEHQLKHLQLLIIILPEVSGSYGTIKRVCETDLGIVSQCCQPRNLSRPNKQYLENLALKINVKVGGRNSVLEQAVHRRIPFLTDIPTIVFGADVTHPQPGEDSSPSIAAVVASMDWPEVSQYRCLVSAQPHRKEIIEDLYQKHGDPERGIVHGGMIRELLIAFRRSTGIKPGRIIFYRDGVSEGQFNQVLLEEMDAIRKACTSLEEGYLPRVTFVVVQKRHHTRLFPVNHNDRNMTDKSGNILPGTVVDTKICHPTEFDFYLCSHAGIKVNLMF
;
A
#
# COMPACT_ATOMS: atom_id res chain seq x y z
N MET A 1 30.44 -1.57 -34.51
CA MET A 1 30.19 -0.86 -33.24
C MET A 1 28.73 -0.45 -33.23
N GLU A 2 27.86 -1.30 -32.70
CA GLU A 2 26.49 -0.91 -32.41
C GLU A 2 26.54 0.17 -31.32
N HIS A 3 26.02 1.36 -31.63
CA HIS A 3 25.67 2.31 -30.58
C HIS A 3 24.62 1.64 -29.70
N GLN A 4 25.00 1.18 -28.51
CA GLN A 4 24.05 0.90 -27.44
C GLN A 4 23.25 2.18 -27.21
N LEU A 5 22.04 2.23 -27.77
CA LEU A 5 21.06 3.29 -27.50
C LEU A 5 20.90 3.38 -25.99
N LYS A 6 21.24 4.53 -25.41
CA LYS A 6 21.06 4.78 -23.97
C LYS A 6 19.60 4.53 -23.63
N HIS A 7 19.34 3.53 -22.80
CA HIS A 7 17.99 3.20 -22.35
C HIS A 7 17.42 4.40 -21.57
N LEU A 8 16.27 4.92 -22.01
CA LEU A 8 15.60 6.04 -21.37
C LEU A 8 15.13 5.64 -19.97
N GLN A 9 15.62 6.33 -18.93
CA GLN A 9 15.33 5.98 -17.52
C GLN A 9 14.14 6.75 -16.92
N LEU A 10 13.84 7.95 -17.42
CA LEU A 10 12.80 8.82 -16.87
C LEU A 10 12.33 9.83 -17.92
N LEU A 11 11.02 10.03 -18.01
CA LEU A 11 10.41 11.11 -18.79
C LEU A 11 9.77 12.14 -17.84
N ILE A 12 10.29 13.37 -17.83
CA ILE A 12 9.67 14.50 -17.11
C ILE A 12 8.69 15.18 -18.07
N ILE A 13 7.42 15.26 -17.67
CA ILE A 13 6.33 15.75 -18.51
C ILE A 13 5.73 17.00 -17.88
N ILE A 14 5.81 18.12 -18.57
CA ILE A 14 5.09 19.33 -18.20
C ILE A 14 3.67 19.21 -18.76
N LEU A 15 2.68 19.12 -17.88
CA LEU A 15 1.29 18.97 -18.29
C LEU A 15 0.77 20.26 -18.95
N PRO A 16 -0.18 20.17 -19.90
CA PRO A 16 -0.90 21.35 -20.34
C PRO A 16 -1.75 21.93 -19.20
N GLU A 17 -2.14 23.21 -19.30
CA GLU A 17 -3.01 23.86 -18.31
C GLU A 17 -4.44 23.27 -18.29
N VAL A 18 -4.86 22.67 -19.41
CA VAL A 18 -6.16 21.99 -19.52
C VAL A 18 -6.12 20.61 -18.87
N SER A 19 -7.16 20.28 -18.11
CA SER A 19 -7.35 18.98 -17.49
C SER A 19 -7.63 17.87 -18.53
N GLY A 20 -7.35 16.61 -18.17
CA GLY A 20 -7.73 15.44 -18.97
C GLY A 20 -6.55 14.72 -19.66
N SER A 21 -5.41 15.38 -19.83
CA SER A 21 -4.22 14.77 -20.44
C SER A 21 -3.50 13.76 -19.53
N TYR A 22 -3.59 13.94 -18.20
CA TYR A 22 -2.85 13.15 -17.22
C TYR A 22 -3.12 11.64 -17.33
N GLY A 23 -4.40 11.24 -17.45
CA GLY A 23 -4.78 9.83 -17.52
C GLY A 23 -4.23 9.14 -18.76
N THR A 24 -4.36 9.77 -19.93
CA THR A 24 -3.81 9.26 -21.20
C THR A 24 -2.30 9.14 -21.15
N ILE A 25 -1.60 10.17 -20.63
CA ILE A 25 -0.15 10.16 -20.47
C ILE A 25 0.29 9.00 -19.59
N LYS A 26 -0.39 8.80 -18.45
CA LYS A 26 -0.08 7.74 -17.50
C LYS A 26 -0.29 6.36 -18.10
N ARG A 27 -1.42 6.13 -18.77
CA ARG A 27 -1.68 4.89 -19.51
C ARG A 27 -0.57 4.60 -20.52
N VAL A 28 -0.30 5.52 -21.45
CA VAL A 28 0.72 5.30 -22.49
C VAL A 28 2.10 5.02 -21.90
N CYS A 29 2.52 5.79 -20.89
CA CYS A 29 3.83 5.57 -20.29
C CYS A 29 3.91 4.25 -19.50
N GLU A 30 2.91 3.94 -18.68
CA GLU A 30 2.99 2.86 -17.69
C GLU A 30 2.49 1.50 -18.25
N THR A 31 1.57 1.49 -19.22
CA THR A 31 1.03 0.26 -19.83
C THR A 31 1.61 -0.04 -21.20
N ASP A 32 1.71 0.97 -22.07
CA ASP A 32 2.02 0.73 -23.49
C ASP A 32 3.54 0.74 -23.76
N LEU A 33 4.28 1.63 -23.10
CA LEU A 33 5.71 1.86 -23.35
C LEU A 33 6.64 1.38 -22.23
N GLY A 34 6.12 1.18 -21.01
CA GLY A 34 6.94 0.81 -19.84
C GLY A 34 7.96 1.89 -19.44
N ILE A 35 7.66 3.17 -19.69
CA ILE A 35 8.53 4.30 -19.39
C ILE A 35 8.15 4.94 -18.07
N VAL A 36 9.12 5.06 -17.17
CA VAL A 36 8.96 5.80 -15.92
C VAL A 36 8.70 7.28 -16.22
N SER A 37 7.57 7.82 -15.73
CA SER A 37 7.17 9.20 -16.00
C SER A 37 6.92 10.03 -14.74
N GLN A 38 7.36 11.29 -14.76
CA GLN A 38 7.09 12.29 -13.73
C GLN A 38 6.40 13.51 -14.32
N CYS A 39 5.09 13.63 -14.06
CA CYS A 39 4.30 14.77 -14.51
C CYS A 39 4.42 15.95 -13.54
N CYS A 40 4.51 17.16 -14.08
CA CYS A 40 4.60 18.40 -13.34
C CYS A 40 3.57 19.41 -13.88
N GLN A 41 2.88 20.11 -12.97
CA GLN A 41 1.97 21.19 -13.38
C GLN A 41 2.78 22.45 -13.70
N PRO A 42 2.49 23.18 -14.80
CA PRO A 42 3.23 24.38 -15.20
C PRO A 42 3.39 25.40 -14.07
N ARG A 43 2.31 25.65 -13.31
CA ARG A 43 2.30 26.59 -12.18
C ARG A 43 3.33 26.30 -11.09
N ASN A 44 3.72 25.04 -10.90
CA ASN A 44 4.71 24.66 -9.88
C ASN A 44 6.14 24.79 -10.40
N LEU A 45 6.32 24.83 -11.73
CA LEU A 45 7.63 24.96 -12.39
C LEU A 45 7.95 26.39 -12.82
N SER A 46 6.96 27.26 -12.95
CA SER A 46 7.18 28.66 -13.32
C SER A 46 7.94 29.43 -12.23
N ARG A 47 7.70 29.11 -10.96
CA ARG A 47 8.43 29.63 -9.78
C ARG A 47 8.61 28.50 -8.76
N PRO A 48 9.55 27.57 -9.00
CA PRO A 48 9.70 26.41 -8.14
C PRO A 48 10.27 26.85 -6.79
N ASN A 49 9.61 26.46 -5.70
CA ASN A 49 10.17 26.61 -4.37
C ASN A 49 10.98 25.36 -3.97
N LYS A 50 11.90 25.52 -3.02
CA LYS A 50 12.80 24.44 -2.57
C LYS A 50 12.02 23.21 -2.09
N GLN A 51 10.97 23.41 -1.29
CA GLN A 51 10.13 22.33 -0.77
C GLN A 51 9.46 21.49 -1.88
N TYR A 52 9.00 22.15 -2.94
CA TYR A 52 8.39 21.48 -4.10
C TYR A 52 9.43 20.63 -4.83
N LEU A 53 10.62 21.17 -5.08
CA LEU A 53 11.69 20.45 -5.77
C LEU A 53 12.19 19.25 -4.95
N GLU A 54 12.29 19.39 -3.63
CA GLU A 54 12.61 18.27 -2.72
C GLU A 54 11.53 17.17 -2.80
N ASN A 55 10.25 17.53 -2.69
CA ASN A 55 9.15 16.58 -2.82
C ASN A 55 9.11 15.91 -4.20
N LEU A 56 9.49 16.65 -5.26
CA LEU A 56 9.60 16.11 -6.61
C LEU A 56 10.76 15.10 -6.71
N ALA A 57 11.92 15.44 -6.15
CA ALA A 57 13.09 14.56 -6.10
C ALA A 57 12.78 13.25 -5.33
N LEU A 58 12.06 13.33 -4.21
CA LEU A 58 11.63 12.15 -3.44
C LEU A 58 10.78 11.18 -4.29
N LYS A 59 9.90 11.72 -5.16
CA LYS A 59 9.06 10.90 -6.06
C LYS A 59 9.87 10.32 -7.21
N ILE A 60 10.77 11.10 -7.79
CA ILE A 60 11.66 10.65 -8.86
C ILE A 60 12.55 9.52 -8.36
N ASN A 61 13.21 9.70 -7.22
CA ASN A 61 14.14 8.72 -6.65
C ASN A 61 13.49 7.34 -6.51
N VAL A 62 12.29 7.26 -5.91
CA VAL A 62 11.56 5.98 -5.74
C VAL A 62 11.16 5.37 -7.08
N LYS A 63 10.72 6.20 -8.05
CA LYS A 63 10.30 5.74 -9.38
C LYS A 63 11.43 5.12 -10.20
N VAL A 64 12.66 5.58 -10.01
CA VAL A 64 13.84 5.02 -10.69
C VAL A 64 14.55 3.95 -9.86
N GLY A 65 13.88 3.43 -8.81
CA GLY A 65 14.37 2.31 -7.98
C GLY A 65 15.20 2.72 -6.77
N GLY A 66 15.38 4.02 -6.52
CA GLY A 66 16.07 4.53 -5.35
C GLY A 66 15.26 4.39 -4.05
N ARG A 67 15.94 4.56 -2.92
CA ARG A 67 15.35 4.56 -1.57
C ARG A 67 15.59 5.93 -0.94
N ASN A 68 14.54 6.55 -0.41
CA ASN A 68 14.65 7.87 0.22
C ASN A 68 15.19 7.77 1.66
N SER A 69 14.70 6.79 2.40
CA SER A 69 15.00 6.59 3.82
C SER A 69 14.68 5.17 4.22
N VAL A 70 15.38 4.66 5.22
CA VAL A 70 15.11 3.37 5.88
C VAL A 70 15.10 3.58 7.39
N LEU A 71 14.39 2.73 8.12
CA LEU A 71 14.41 2.76 9.58
C LEU A 71 15.76 2.22 10.08
N GLU A 72 16.46 2.98 10.92
CA GLU A 72 17.73 2.54 11.51
C GLU A 72 17.58 1.20 12.25
N GLN A 73 16.46 1.02 12.97
CA GLN A 73 16.17 -0.23 13.64
C GLN A 73 15.97 -1.39 12.67
N ALA A 74 15.46 -1.15 11.46
CA ALA A 74 15.30 -2.19 10.45
C ALA A 74 16.66 -2.69 9.95
N VAL A 75 17.58 -1.76 9.67
CA VAL A 75 18.97 -2.07 9.26
C VAL A 75 19.67 -2.93 10.32
N HIS A 76 19.47 -2.61 11.60
CA HIS A 76 20.06 -3.36 12.72
C HIS A 76 19.24 -4.58 13.16
N ARG A 77 18.15 -4.91 12.46
CA ARG A 77 17.21 -6.00 12.81
C ARG A 77 16.68 -5.95 14.25
N ARG A 78 16.29 -4.75 14.68
CA ARG A 78 15.79 -4.45 16.04
C ARG A 78 14.30 -4.17 16.09
N ILE A 79 13.56 -4.44 15.01
CA ILE A 79 12.10 -4.31 14.99
C ILE A 79 11.49 -5.69 15.21
N PRO A 80 10.93 -5.96 16.41
CA PRO A 80 10.31 -7.25 16.72
C PRO A 80 9.19 -7.58 15.73
N PHE A 81 9.03 -8.87 15.42
CA PHE A 81 7.98 -9.40 14.54
C PHE A 81 8.03 -8.92 13.07
N LEU A 82 9.03 -8.12 12.70
CA LEU A 82 9.26 -7.65 11.33
C LEU A 82 10.63 -8.09 10.82
N THR A 83 11.67 -7.94 11.65
CA THR A 83 13.07 -8.11 11.22
C THR A 83 13.78 -9.30 11.86
N ASP A 84 13.07 -10.02 12.73
CA ASP A 84 13.53 -11.24 13.41
C ASP A 84 13.59 -12.46 12.47
N ILE A 85 12.65 -12.55 11.53
CA ILE A 85 12.63 -13.54 10.45
C ILE A 85 12.18 -12.87 9.13
N PRO A 86 12.46 -13.48 7.97
CA PRO A 86 12.00 -12.98 6.68
C PRO A 86 10.49 -12.71 6.72
N THR A 87 10.12 -11.44 6.64
CA THR A 87 8.74 -10.98 6.76
C THR A 87 8.39 -10.15 5.53
N ILE A 88 7.26 -10.46 4.91
CA ILE A 88 6.69 -9.65 3.83
C ILE A 88 5.50 -8.87 4.40
N VAL A 89 5.45 -7.58 4.09
CA VAL A 89 4.35 -6.68 4.49
C VAL A 89 3.50 -6.37 3.27
N PHE A 90 2.22 -6.68 3.37
CA PHE A 90 1.21 -6.39 2.36
C PHE A 90 0.34 -5.21 2.79
N GLY A 91 -0.12 -4.45 1.78
CA GLY A 91 -1.20 -3.49 1.91
C GLY A 91 -2.24 -3.75 0.84
N ALA A 92 -3.52 -3.72 1.19
CA ALA A 92 -4.62 -3.98 0.26
C ALA A 92 -5.76 -2.98 0.46
N ASP A 93 -6.34 -2.53 -0.64
CA ASP A 93 -7.48 -1.59 -0.67
C ASP A 93 -8.38 -1.89 -1.87
N VAL A 94 -9.66 -1.54 -1.74
CA VAL A 94 -10.63 -1.56 -2.83
C VAL A 94 -11.25 -0.19 -3.00
N THR A 95 -11.14 0.34 -4.21
CA THR A 95 -11.80 1.60 -4.59
C THR A 95 -13.08 1.29 -5.37
N HIS A 96 -14.20 1.82 -4.89
CA HIS A 96 -15.48 1.76 -5.59
C HIS A 96 -15.73 2.98 -6.49
N PRO A 97 -16.57 2.83 -7.54
CA PRO A 97 -17.07 3.96 -8.31
C PRO A 97 -17.83 5.00 -7.47
N GLN A 98 -18.03 6.19 -8.04
CA GLN A 98 -18.74 7.26 -7.36
C GLN A 98 -20.23 6.89 -7.13
N PRO A 99 -20.88 7.47 -6.11
CA PRO A 99 -22.33 7.31 -5.93
C PRO A 99 -23.09 7.73 -7.20
N GLY A 100 -24.01 6.88 -7.67
CA GLY A 100 -24.79 7.10 -8.90
C GLY A 100 -24.20 6.50 -10.17
N GLU A 101 -23.03 5.88 -10.10
CA GLU A 101 -22.44 5.11 -11.19
C GLU A 101 -22.64 3.61 -10.94
N ASP A 102 -23.50 2.95 -11.73
CA ASP A 102 -24.01 1.61 -11.41
C ASP A 102 -23.30 0.47 -12.16
N SER A 103 -22.42 0.79 -13.12
CA SER A 103 -21.81 -0.22 -14.01
C SER A 103 -20.29 -0.32 -13.89
N SER A 104 -19.63 0.72 -13.37
CA SER A 104 -18.16 0.72 -13.29
C SER A 104 -17.65 -0.33 -12.30
N PRO A 105 -16.53 -1.00 -12.60
CA PRO A 105 -15.97 -2.01 -11.72
C PRO A 105 -15.41 -1.39 -10.45
N SER A 106 -15.31 -2.18 -9.38
CA SER A 106 -14.41 -1.83 -8.28
C SER A 106 -12.98 -2.18 -8.68
N ILE A 107 -12.01 -1.44 -8.18
CA ILE A 107 -10.58 -1.72 -8.43
C ILE A 107 -9.93 -2.12 -7.12
N ALA A 108 -9.42 -3.35 -7.07
CA ALA A 108 -8.57 -3.81 -5.99
C ALA A 108 -7.10 -3.50 -6.30
N ALA A 109 -6.37 -3.08 -5.28
CA ALA A 109 -4.94 -2.88 -5.34
C ALA A 109 -4.26 -3.59 -4.17
N VAL A 110 -3.25 -4.40 -4.47
CA VAL A 110 -2.44 -5.09 -3.47
C VAL A 110 -0.98 -4.76 -3.69
N VAL A 111 -0.34 -4.24 -2.64
CA VAL A 111 1.08 -3.97 -2.61
C VAL A 111 1.78 -4.94 -1.66
N ALA A 112 3.05 -5.24 -1.93
CA ALA A 112 3.90 -5.94 -0.98
C ALA A 112 5.32 -5.38 -0.97
N SER A 113 5.96 -5.42 0.20
CA SER A 113 7.38 -5.09 0.37
C SER A 113 8.25 -6.03 -0.46
N MET A 114 9.33 -5.53 -1.07
CA MET A 114 10.21 -6.28 -1.97
C MET A 114 11.65 -6.38 -1.44
N ASP A 115 11.94 -5.73 -0.32
CA ASP A 115 13.21 -5.73 0.39
C ASP A 115 12.99 -6.09 1.86
N TRP A 116 13.86 -6.93 2.40
CA TRP A 116 13.90 -7.30 3.80
C TRP A 116 15.38 -7.35 4.23
N PRO A 117 15.75 -6.77 5.38
CA PRO A 117 14.88 -6.31 6.48
C PRO A 117 14.34 -4.88 6.39
N GLU A 118 14.68 -4.09 5.36
CA GLU A 118 14.41 -2.65 5.34
C GLU A 118 12.96 -2.24 5.05
N VAL A 119 12.19 -3.08 4.32
CA VAL A 119 10.76 -2.88 4.04
C VAL A 119 10.46 -1.48 3.48
N SER A 120 11.26 -1.05 2.49
CA SER A 120 11.24 0.31 1.92
C SER A 120 10.79 0.36 0.46
N GLN A 121 10.86 -0.76 -0.25
CA GLN A 121 10.47 -0.90 -1.64
C GLN A 121 9.21 -1.74 -1.75
N TYR A 122 8.24 -1.31 -2.55
CA TYR A 122 6.98 -2.02 -2.72
C TYR A 122 6.68 -2.25 -4.21
N ARG A 123 6.07 -3.39 -4.50
CA ARG A 123 5.47 -3.68 -5.81
C ARG A 123 3.96 -3.68 -5.67
N CYS A 124 3.27 -3.13 -6.66
CA CYS A 124 1.81 -3.07 -6.73
C CYS A 124 1.28 -3.98 -7.82
N LEU A 125 0.18 -4.67 -7.54
CA LEU A 125 -0.68 -5.32 -8.51
C LEU A 125 -2.09 -4.76 -8.35
N VAL A 126 -2.81 -4.65 -9.47
CA VAL A 126 -4.19 -4.13 -9.51
C VAL A 126 -5.07 -5.09 -10.30
N SER A 127 -6.31 -5.25 -9.85
CA SER A 127 -7.32 -6.04 -10.55
C SER A 127 -8.66 -5.32 -10.53
N ALA A 128 -9.35 -5.33 -11.68
CA ALA A 128 -10.76 -4.96 -11.71
C ALA A 128 -11.60 -6.13 -11.16
N GLN A 129 -12.68 -5.78 -10.47
CA GLN A 129 -13.63 -6.75 -9.92
C GLN A 129 -15.07 -6.21 -10.02
N PRO A 130 -16.10 -7.04 -9.79
CA PRO A 130 -17.48 -6.63 -9.94
C PRO A 130 -17.86 -5.34 -9.18
N HIS A 131 -18.90 -4.68 -9.67
CA HIS A 131 -19.40 -3.44 -9.10
C HIS A 131 -19.67 -3.57 -7.60
N ARG A 132 -19.12 -2.65 -6.80
CA ARG A 132 -19.25 -2.59 -5.33
C ARG A 132 -18.93 -3.90 -4.58
N LYS A 133 -18.09 -4.76 -5.15
CA LYS A 133 -17.52 -5.91 -4.44
C LYS A 133 -16.40 -5.40 -3.54
N GLU A 134 -16.53 -5.58 -2.22
CA GLU A 134 -15.47 -5.23 -1.26
C GLU A 134 -14.39 -6.32 -1.18
N ILE A 135 -14.77 -7.60 -1.19
CA ILE A 135 -13.83 -8.71 -1.08
C ILE A 135 -12.96 -8.78 -2.33
N ILE A 136 -11.65 -8.89 -2.15
CA ILE A 136 -10.70 -8.95 -3.26
C ILE A 136 -10.70 -10.35 -3.88
N GLU A 137 -11.34 -10.49 -5.04
CA GLU A 137 -11.53 -11.81 -5.69
C GLU A 137 -10.22 -12.36 -6.28
N ASP A 138 -9.31 -11.50 -6.73
CA ASP A 138 -8.05 -11.89 -7.36
C ASP A 138 -6.86 -11.97 -6.39
N LEU A 139 -7.10 -12.14 -5.08
CA LEU A 139 -6.01 -12.47 -4.15
C LEU A 139 -5.34 -13.80 -4.48
N TYR A 140 -6.15 -14.78 -4.89
CA TYR A 140 -5.71 -16.08 -5.37
C TYR A 140 -6.70 -16.61 -6.40
N GLN A 141 -6.18 -17.07 -7.53
CA GLN A 141 -6.98 -17.71 -8.57
C GLN A 141 -6.37 -19.03 -9.00
N LYS A 142 -7.23 -19.93 -9.47
CA LYS A 142 -6.83 -21.13 -10.20
C LYS A 142 -7.73 -21.30 -11.41
N HIS A 143 -7.16 -21.63 -12.54
CA HIS A 143 -7.90 -21.97 -13.75
C HIS A 143 -7.29 -23.19 -14.43
N GLY A 144 -8.11 -23.94 -15.15
CA GLY A 144 -7.65 -25.05 -15.97
C GLY A 144 -7.13 -24.53 -17.30
N ASP A 145 -5.89 -24.85 -17.62
CA ASP A 145 -5.27 -24.63 -18.91
C ASP A 145 -5.18 -25.97 -19.65
N PRO A 146 -5.65 -26.06 -20.92
CA PRO A 146 -5.65 -27.30 -21.68
C PRO A 146 -4.26 -27.95 -21.85
N GLU A 147 -3.19 -27.16 -21.84
CA GLU A 147 -1.82 -27.64 -22.06
C GLU A 147 -1.04 -27.77 -20.74
N ARG A 148 -1.25 -26.84 -19.80
CA ARG A 148 -0.48 -26.72 -18.55
C ARG A 148 -1.15 -27.34 -17.34
N GLY A 149 -2.38 -27.82 -17.48
CA GLY A 149 -3.18 -28.32 -16.37
C GLY A 149 -3.64 -27.19 -15.46
N ILE A 150 -3.60 -27.38 -14.14
CA ILE A 150 -4.05 -26.34 -13.21
C ILE A 150 -3.00 -25.23 -13.12
N VAL A 151 -3.37 -24.03 -13.55
CA VAL A 151 -2.55 -22.83 -13.42
C VAL A 151 -3.00 -22.05 -12.19
N HIS A 152 -2.03 -21.75 -11.32
CA HIS A 152 -2.21 -20.97 -10.11
C HIS A 152 -1.75 -19.53 -10.33
N GLY A 153 -2.56 -18.57 -9.90
CA GLY A 153 -2.30 -17.14 -10.03
C GLY A 153 -2.87 -16.33 -8.86
N GLY A 154 -3.06 -15.04 -9.09
CA GLY A 154 -3.58 -14.08 -8.12
C GLY A 154 -2.47 -13.27 -7.43
N MET A 155 -2.87 -12.11 -6.92
CA MET A 155 -1.98 -11.06 -6.46
C MET A 155 -1.04 -11.52 -5.35
N ILE A 156 -1.52 -12.31 -4.38
CA ILE A 156 -0.67 -12.81 -3.28
C ILE A 156 0.44 -13.71 -3.81
N ARG A 157 0.09 -14.64 -4.70
CA ARG A 157 1.05 -15.60 -5.28
C ARG A 157 2.15 -14.87 -6.05
N GLU A 158 1.76 -13.96 -6.93
CA GLU A 158 2.69 -13.19 -7.75
C GLU A 158 3.63 -12.30 -6.90
N LEU A 159 3.10 -11.67 -5.84
CA LEU A 159 3.91 -10.86 -4.93
C LEU A 159 4.86 -11.70 -4.08
N LEU A 160 4.47 -12.91 -3.65
CA LEU A 160 5.37 -13.85 -2.96
C LEU A 160 6.51 -14.34 -3.87
N ILE A 161 6.21 -14.61 -5.15
CA ILE A 161 7.22 -14.95 -6.16
C ILE A 161 8.17 -13.76 -6.36
N ALA A 162 7.64 -12.55 -6.50
CA ALA A 162 8.43 -11.34 -6.67
C ALA A 162 9.34 -11.10 -5.46
N PHE A 163 8.83 -11.24 -4.23
CA PHE A 163 9.62 -11.13 -3.02
C PHE A 163 10.79 -12.12 -3.00
N ARG A 164 10.55 -13.40 -3.31
CA ARG A 164 11.62 -14.41 -3.35
C ARG A 164 12.66 -14.09 -4.43
N ARG A 165 12.23 -13.57 -5.59
CA ARG A 165 13.15 -13.14 -6.65
C ARG A 165 14.02 -11.97 -6.22
N SER A 166 13.45 -10.99 -5.51
CA SER A 166 14.17 -9.79 -5.06
C SER A 166 15.09 -10.05 -3.87
N THR A 167 14.68 -10.91 -2.94
CA THR A 167 15.40 -11.12 -1.66
C THR A 167 16.21 -12.42 -1.61
N GLY A 168 15.95 -13.35 -2.53
CA GLY A 168 16.51 -14.71 -2.52
C GLY A 168 15.88 -15.66 -1.50
N ILE A 169 14.95 -15.18 -0.66
CA ILE A 169 14.36 -15.94 0.46
C ILE A 169 12.84 -15.92 0.42
N LYS A 170 12.21 -16.99 0.93
CA LYS A 170 10.76 -17.03 1.14
C LYS A 170 10.41 -16.37 2.47
N PRO A 171 9.32 -15.60 2.56
CA PRO A 171 8.91 -15.04 3.84
C PRO A 171 8.40 -16.13 4.79
N GLY A 172 8.89 -16.15 6.03
CA GLY A 172 8.34 -16.98 7.10
C GLY A 172 7.11 -16.34 7.78
N ARG A 173 6.88 -15.05 7.55
CA ARG A 173 5.78 -14.27 8.10
C ARG A 173 5.18 -13.33 7.05
N ILE A 174 3.86 -13.20 7.11
CA ILE A 174 3.06 -12.24 6.35
C ILE A 174 2.38 -11.29 7.34
N ILE A 175 2.53 -9.99 7.13
CA ILE A 175 1.71 -8.96 7.79
C ILE A 175 0.85 -8.34 6.70
N PHE A 176 -0.47 -8.40 6.85
CA PHE A 176 -1.43 -7.98 5.83
C PHE A 176 -2.30 -6.85 6.36
N TYR A 177 -2.08 -5.62 5.87
CA TYR A 177 -2.91 -4.46 6.18
C TYR A 177 -4.02 -4.30 5.15
N ARG A 178 -5.27 -4.34 5.59
CA ARG A 178 -6.47 -4.23 4.73
C ARG A 178 -7.24 -2.95 5.05
N ASP A 179 -7.22 -1.97 4.16
CA ASP A 179 -7.94 -0.69 4.31
C ASP A 179 -9.40 -0.82 3.86
N GLY A 180 -10.29 0.10 4.27
CA GLY A 180 -11.59 0.29 3.60
C GLY A 180 -12.74 -0.65 4.00
N VAL A 181 -12.49 -1.63 4.88
CA VAL A 181 -13.53 -2.61 5.28
C VAL A 181 -14.42 -2.04 6.39
N SER A 182 -15.73 -2.21 6.25
CA SER A 182 -16.70 -1.87 7.32
C SER A 182 -16.78 -2.98 8.37
N GLU A 183 -17.10 -2.64 9.62
CA GLU A 183 -17.15 -3.58 10.75
C GLU A 183 -18.07 -4.78 10.46
N GLY A 184 -19.25 -4.54 9.87
CA GLY A 184 -20.19 -5.59 9.47
C GLY A 184 -19.66 -6.58 8.43
N GLN A 185 -18.54 -6.28 7.77
CA GLN A 185 -17.90 -7.13 6.75
C GLN A 185 -16.61 -7.79 7.24
N PHE A 186 -16.13 -7.49 8.46
CA PHE A 186 -14.83 -7.98 8.95
C PHE A 186 -14.70 -9.49 8.87
N ASN A 187 -15.68 -10.23 9.38
CA ASN A 187 -15.63 -11.69 9.40
C ASN A 187 -15.60 -12.28 8.00
N GLN A 188 -16.42 -11.77 7.08
CA GLN A 188 -16.48 -12.30 5.72
C GLN A 188 -15.18 -12.01 4.96
N VAL A 189 -14.70 -10.77 5.03
CA VAL A 189 -13.44 -10.36 4.40
C VAL A 189 -12.28 -11.17 4.97
N LEU A 190 -12.20 -11.30 6.30
CA LEU A 190 -11.16 -12.08 6.95
C LEU A 190 -11.17 -13.53 6.47
N LEU A 191 -12.32 -14.20 6.47
CA LEU A 191 -12.41 -15.61 6.09
C LEU A 191 -12.04 -15.84 4.62
N GLU A 192 -12.61 -15.05 3.70
CA GLU A 192 -12.37 -15.23 2.26
C GLU A 192 -10.94 -14.82 1.86
N GLU A 193 -10.45 -13.67 2.34
CA GLU A 193 -9.12 -13.17 1.96
C GLU A 193 -8.00 -13.98 2.64
N MET A 194 -8.18 -14.42 3.90
CA MET A 194 -7.23 -15.29 4.57
C MET A 194 -7.14 -16.66 3.89
N ASP A 195 -8.27 -17.25 3.50
CA ASP A 195 -8.28 -18.50 2.74
C ASP A 195 -7.54 -18.34 1.39
N ALA A 196 -7.73 -17.21 0.69
CA ALA A 196 -6.98 -16.90 -0.52
C ALA A 196 -5.46 -16.80 -0.26
N ILE A 197 -5.03 -16.12 0.81
CA ILE A 197 -3.61 -16.03 1.21
C ILE A 197 -3.05 -17.44 1.48
N ARG A 198 -3.80 -18.29 2.20
CA ARG A 198 -3.38 -19.67 2.51
C ARG A 198 -3.26 -20.51 1.25
N LYS A 199 -4.24 -20.46 0.35
CA LYS A 199 -4.20 -21.17 -0.94
C LYS A 199 -3.04 -20.71 -1.81
N ALA A 200 -2.75 -19.42 -1.84
CA ALA A 200 -1.59 -18.88 -2.56
C ALA A 200 -0.28 -19.46 -2.02
N CYS A 201 -0.11 -19.52 -0.70
CA CYS A 201 1.08 -20.12 -0.07
C CYS A 201 1.20 -21.62 -0.42
N THR A 202 0.16 -22.42 -0.17
CA THR A 202 0.17 -23.86 -0.48
C THR A 202 0.41 -24.15 -1.96
N SER A 203 -0.08 -23.29 -2.86
CA SER A 203 0.16 -23.45 -4.30
C SER A 203 1.61 -23.24 -4.74
N LEU A 204 2.42 -22.53 -3.92
CA LEU A 204 3.84 -22.29 -4.23
C LEU A 204 4.71 -23.47 -3.82
N GLU A 205 4.39 -24.10 -2.70
CA GLU A 205 5.11 -25.24 -2.15
C GLU A 205 4.21 -25.97 -1.16
N GLU A 206 4.17 -27.30 -1.26
CA GLU A 206 3.41 -28.14 -0.34
C GLU A 206 3.89 -27.94 1.11
N GLY A 207 2.96 -27.71 2.03
CA GLY A 207 3.27 -27.45 3.44
C GLY A 207 3.78 -26.03 3.75
N TYR A 208 3.90 -25.13 2.77
CA TYR A 208 4.31 -23.75 3.03
C TYR A 208 3.19 -22.96 3.71
N LEU A 209 3.31 -22.81 5.04
CA LEU A 209 2.30 -22.20 5.91
C LEU A 209 2.91 -21.08 6.77
N PRO A 210 3.29 -19.93 6.19
CA PRO A 210 3.87 -18.82 6.95
C PRO A 210 2.88 -18.27 7.99
N ARG A 211 3.36 -17.71 9.09
CA ARG A 211 2.45 -17.06 10.06
C ARG A 211 1.87 -15.80 9.43
N VAL A 212 0.56 -15.60 9.51
CA VAL A 212 -0.12 -14.43 8.94
C VAL A 212 -0.70 -13.60 10.09
N THR A 213 -0.41 -12.31 10.08
CA THR A 213 -1.11 -11.30 10.90
C THR A 213 -1.99 -10.49 9.96
N PHE A 214 -3.31 -10.53 10.14
CA PHE A 214 -4.27 -9.79 9.33
C PHE A 214 -4.76 -8.60 10.15
N VAL A 215 -4.58 -7.39 9.63
CA VAL A 215 -4.91 -6.14 10.31
C VAL A 215 -5.85 -5.33 9.42
N VAL A 216 -7.08 -5.12 9.87
CA VAL A 216 -8.00 -4.20 9.21
C VAL A 216 -7.66 -2.77 9.65
N VAL A 217 -7.57 -1.85 8.69
CA VAL A 217 -7.30 -0.43 8.93
C VAL A 217 -8.53 0.36 8.56
N GLN A 218 -9.08 1.10 9.52
CA GLN A 218 -10.19 2.02 9.29
C GLN A 218 -9.71 3.46 9.51
N LYS A 219 -9.49 4.20 8.43
CA LYS A 219 -9.07 5.62 8.52
C LYS A 219 -10.25 6.59 8.64
N ARG A 220 -11.46 6.12 8.29
CA ARG A 220 -12.68 6.93 8.26
C ARG A 220 -13.70 6.31 9.22
N HIS A 221 -13.71 6.81 10.45
CA HIS A 221 -14.65 6.43 11.50
C HIS A 221 -15.18 7.66 12.23
N HIS A 222 -16.06 7.45 13.23
CA HIS A 222 -16.68 8.51 14.02
C HIS A 222 -16.03 8.75 15.39
N THR A 223 -15.17 7.84 15.87
CA THR A 223 -14.36 8.07 17.08
C THR A 223 -13.51 9.31 16.90
N ARG A 224 -13.36 10.12 17.96
CA ARG A 224 -12.51 11.32 18.02
C ARG A 224 -11.78 11.41 19.35
N LEU A 225 -10.48 11.63 19.33
CA LEU A 225 -9.57 11.71 20.46
C LEU A 225 -9.12 13.15 20.67
N PHE A 226 -9.23 13.62 21.90
CA PHE A 226 -8.88 14.99 22.29
C PHE A 226 -7.85 14.96 23.42
N PRO A 227 -6.91 15.92 23.44
CA PRO A 227 -6.03 16.11 24.58
C PRO A 227 -6.86 16.50 25.81
N VAL A 228 -6.51 15.99 26.98
CA VAL A 228 -7.19 16.35 28.25
C VAL A 228 -7.04 17.85 28.55
N ASN A 229 -5.88 18.42 28.21
CA ASN A 229 -5.62 19.85 28.36
C ASN A 229 -5.12 20.44 27.04
N HIS A 230 -5.99 21.20 26.36
CA HIS A 230 -5.66 21.89 25.11
C HIS A 230 -4.58 22.96 25.26
N ASN A 231 -4.32 23.44 26.48
CA ASN A 231 -3.29 24.45 26.72
C ASN A 231 -1.90 23.85 27.01
N ASP A 232 -1.80 22.53 27.18
CA ASP A 232 -0.52 21.85 27.39
C ASP A 232 0.14 21.51 26.05
N ARG A 233 1.23 22.21 25.73
CA ARG A 233 2.02 22.00 24.51
C ARG A 233 2.78 20.67 24.50
N ASN A 234 2.89 19.98 25.63
CA ASN A 234 3.44 18.62 25.69
C ASN A 234 2.41 17.55 25.30
N MET A 235 1.13 17.92 25.19
CA MET A 235 0.03 17.02 24.83
C MET A 235 -0.58 17.35 23.46
N THR A 236 -0.20 18.48 22.87
CA THR A 236 -0.79 19.00 21.65
C THR A 236 0.26 19.23 20.57
N ASP A 237 -0.13 18.94 19.33
CA ASP A 237 0.64 19.40 18.19
C ASP A 237 0.41 20.91 17.93
N LYS A 238 1.06 21.46 16.90
CA LYS A 238 0.94 22.88 16.54
C LYS A 238 -0.48 23.32 16.19
N SER A 239 -1.38 22.39 15.88
CA SER A 239 -2.78 22.64 15.53
C SER A 239 -3.76 22.43 16.68
N GLY A 240 -3.27 21.99 17.85
CA GLY A 240 -4.09 21.68 19.03
C GLY A 240 -4.69 20.26 19.04
N ASN A 241 -4.28 19.39 18.10
CA ASN A 241 -4.67 17.98 18.07
C ASN A 241 -3.73 17.14 18.97
N ILE A 242 -4.11 15.88 19.22
CA ILE A 242 -3.26 14.91 19.90
C ILE A 242 -1.93 14.70 19.17
N LEU A 243 -0.88 14.32 19.90
CA LEU A 243 0.45 14.13 19.31
C LEU A 243 0.49 12.88 18.40
N PRO A 244 1.27 12.92 17.30
CA PRO A 244 1.59 11.73 16.53
C PRO A 244 2.26 10.67 17.42
N GLY A 245 1.84 9.41 17.27
CA GLY A 245 2.24 8.30 18.12
C GLY A 245 1.29 8.05 19.30
N THR A 246 0.23 8.84 19.47
CA THR A 246 -0.80 8.56 20.48
C THR A 246 -1.52 7.24 20.15
N VAL A 247 -1.53 6.32 21.12
CA VAL A 247 -2.20 5.03 21.04
C VAL A 247 -3.29 4.95 22.10
N VAL A 248 -4.46 4.41 21.73
CA VAL A 248 -5.52 4.04 22.67
C VAL A 248 -5.92 2.60 22.38
N ASP A 249 -5.61 1.70 23.32
CA ASP A 249 -5.86 0.26 23.26
C ASP A 249 -6.71 -0.23 24.46
N THR A 250 -7.35 0.71 25.17
CA THR A 250 -8.15 0.44 26.37
C THR A 250 -9.44 1.25 26.39
N LYS A 251 -10.42 0.78 27.18
CA LYS A 251 -11.73 1.40 27.47
C LYS A 251 -12.70 1.55 26.30
N ILE A 252 -12.27 2.16 25.20
CA ILE A 252 -13.09 2.46 24.03
C ILE A 252 -12.91 1.46 22.89
N CYS A 253 -11.98 0.52 23.04
CA CYS A 253 -11.72 -0.58 22.13
C CYS A 253 -12.74 -1.71 22.32
N HIS A 254 -12.78 -2.65 21.37
CA HIS A 254 -13.68 -3.79 21.40
C HIS A 254 -13.45 -4.63 22.68
N PRO A 255 -14.50 -5.06 23.39
CA PRO A 255 -14.35 -5.73 24.69
C PRO A 255 -13.67 -7.11 24.62
N THR A 256 -13.65 -7.75 23.45
CA THR A 256 -13.14 -9.12 23.27
C THR A 256 -12.22 -9.31 22.06
N GLU A 257 -12.14 -8.34 21.17
CA GLU A 257 -11.31 -8.44 19.96
C GLU A 257 -10.00 -7.68 20.17
N PHE A 258 -9.06 -7.82 19.24
CA PHE A 258 -7.77 -7.14 19.34
C PHE A 258 -7.73 -5.93 18.40
N ASP A 259 -8.17 -4.78 18.91
CA ASP A 259 -8.15 -3.50 18.22
C ASP A 259 -7.43 -2.41 19.03
N PHE A 260 -7.03 -1.35 18.34
CA PHE A 260 -6.44 -0.15 18.93
C PHE A 260 -6.59 1.03 17.98
N TYR A 261 -6.61 2.24 18.53
CA TYR A 261 -6.48 3.48 17.79
C TYR A 261 -5.02 3.94 17.79
N LEU A 262 -4.51 4.38 16.65
CA LEU A 262 -3.19 4.99 16.51
C LEU A 262 -3.30 6.27 15.68
N CYS A 263 -3.01 7.42 16.29
CA CYS A 263 -2.82 8.66 15.57
C CYS A 263 -1.35 8.76 15.11
N SER A 264 -1.05 8.31 13.90
CA SER A 264 0.33 8.19 13.40
C SER A 264 0.92 9.45 12.75
N HIS A 265 0.17 10.56 12.69
CA HIS A 265 0.56 11.74 11.93
C HIS A 265 0.11 13.04 12.61
N ALA A 266 0.73 14.15 12.22
CA ALA A 266 0.42 15.46 12.77
C ALA A 266 -0.81 16.09 12.09
N GLY A 267 -1.63 16.79 12.86
CA GLY A 267 -2.72 17.62 12.37
C GLY A 267 -2.18 18.85 11.65
N ILE A 268 -2.25 18.87 10.31
CA ILE A 268 -1.73 19.99 9.49
C ILE A 268 -2.73 21.16 9.42
N LYS A 269 -4.03 20.90 9.55
CA LYS A 269 -5.09 21.92 9.60
C LYS A 269 -5.96 21.70 10.83
N VAL A 270 -6.47 22.80 11.39
CA VAL A 270 -7.40 22.80 12.53
C VAL A 270 -8.59 21.89 12.19
N ASN A 271 -8.94 20.99 13.11
CA ASN A 271 -9.98 19.94 13.01
C ASN A 271 -9.65 18.70 12.17
N LEU A 272 -8.41 18.22 12.17
CA LEU A 272 -8.20 16.78 12.02
C LEU A 272 -8.51 16.08 13.34
N MET A 273 -9.81 16.05 13.66
CA MET A 273 -10.29 15.26 14.78
C MET A 273 -10.12 13.79 14.36
N PHE A 274 -9.32 13.01 15.10
CA PHE A 274 -9.04 11.59 14.83
C PHE A 274 -9.72 10.68 15.78
#